data_AF-A0AAD9V738-F1
#
_entry.id   AF-A0AAD9V738-F1
#
_cell.length_a   1.000
_cell.length_b   1.000
_cell.length_c   1.000
_cell.angle_alpha   90.00
_cell.angle_beta   90.00
_cell.angle_gamma   90.00
#
_symmetry.space_group_name_H-M   'P 1'
#
loop_
_entity.id
_entity.type
_entity.pdbx_description
1 polymer ?
#
loop_
_entity_poly.entity_id
_entity_poly.type
_entity_poly.pdbx_seq_one_letter_code
_entity_poly.pdbx_strand_id
1 'polypeptide(L)'
;MASGSTAFFQAVQYNSLPQFMFKQTPDATYDESFADKKGPLQKLRECYMNELRTVAKKDRKLGEFVAVLETQNRPSRETSPQPIVKRIRLEVSDEDDTTDSEEVDTTDSEDSENDEVMHDITERELVLVKIEFRSFIHKVWLRRIGLSRGKGDTSYDSSLHDLELTIHNAQENIKRCKSIVKEIYNEDELQQRIHENTDSLEEALNKVLEKKEISGFEMTDEDILLFQRPTVLLCASLGLKLDFLDRLDTFPDDHFYHRSLCDWIDIFLQNNSKSVSLEKKTLLTLDLLDSIGFDPLSTAVDTIMARSSKGNIQCHIEPSEWARIFIQDEFNYNPLLSSRVDKFPFQSDLTNSWFQLPNTNYEESESSLDPCHVNIVNFVTTESNALKDIRSKLDGFLPQRDWATVLYHGTDHHSAVDILFRGIDLRTGRQNRDFSCGSGFYLTKNLDEAVNWASTTTAKPAILVFQVNHEENLNNAKRLDLNNEVEKWYEIVTSFRSGRRTAKTWKSVSAYDLIEGPQATLRYDEASPELLWKPKPSSYQMCLISDDFAETFEKTLHSIIFLEVS
;
A
#
# COMPACT_ATOMS: atom_id res chain seq x y z
N MET A 1 -16.73 35.25 27.62
CA MET A 1 -15.91 34.96 28.81
C MET A 1 -15.97 33.47 29.07
N ALA A 2 -14.84 32.87 29.39
CA ALA A 2 -14.55 31.43 29.42
C ALA A 2 -15.29 30.67 30.54
N SER A 3 -15.60 29.39 30.30
CA SER A 3 -14.92 28.24 30.90
C SER A 3 -15.58 26.94 30.42
N GLY A 4 -14.79 25.95 30.03
CA GLY A 4 -15.30 24.62 29.64
C GLY A 4 -14.12 23.69 29.42
N SER A 5 -13.58 23.16 30.51
CA SER A 5 -12.55 22.12 30.48
C SER A 5 -12.87 21.05 31.51
N THR A 6 -12.46 19.83 31.16
CA THR A 6 -12.37 18.61 31.99
C THR A 6 -13.67 17.97 32.48
N ALA A 7 -14.17 16.99 31.73
CA ALA A 7 -14.65 15.70 32.26
C ALA A 7 -15.11 14.78 31.12
N PHE A 8 -14.27 13.86 30.64
CA PHE A 8 -14.71 12.63 29.94
C PHE A 8 -13.59 11.58 29.92
N PHE A 9 -13.11 11.19 31.11
CA PHE A 9 -12.37 9.94 31.31
C PHE A 9 -12.72 9.42 32.70
N GLN A 10 -13.83 8.71 32.82
CA GLN A 10 -14.09 7.73 33.89
C GLN A 10 -15.43 7.04 33.63
N ALA A 11 -15.35 5.77 33.23
CA ALA A 11 -16.19 4.66 33.67
C ALA A 11 -16.18 3.58 32.58
N VAL A 12 -15.32 2.57 32.72
CA VAL A 12 -15.73 1.17 32.91
C VAL A 12 -14.55 0.46 33.60
N GLN A 13 -14.71 0.15 34.88
CA GLN A 13 -13.86 -0.81 35.60
C GLN A 13 -14.67 -2.10 35.82
N TYR A 14 -14.03 -3.22 35.44
CA TYR A 14 -14.07 -4.59 35.97
C TYR A 14 -15.41 -5.31 36.19
N ASN A 15 -15.51 -6.51 35.60
CA ASN A 15 -15.69 -7.74 36.39
C ASN A 15 -15.24 -9.01 35.64
N SER A 16 -14.58 -9.89 36.41
CA SER A 16 -14.26 -11.31 36.22
C SER A 16 -13.32 -11.75 35.08
N LEU A 17 -12.06 -12.04 35.45
CA LEU A 17 -11.25 -13.11 34.85
C LEU A 17 -12.01 -14.45 34.91
N PRO A 18 -11.84 -15.31 33.90
CA PRO A 18 -11.18 -16.57 34.18
C PRO A 18 -9.85 -16.66 33.43
N GLN A 19 -8.84 -17.19 34.12
CA GLN A 19 -7.55 -17.58 33.58
C GLN A 19 -7.73 -18.46 32.33
N PHE A 20 -7.46 -17.90 31.16
CA PHE A 20 -7.08 -18.70 29.99
C PHE A 20 -5.60 -18.53 29.79
N MET A 21 -4.85 -19.59 30.08
CA MET A 21 -3.50 -19.76 29.57
C MET A 21 -3.59 -19.73 28.05
N PHE A 22 -3.18 -18.61 27.43
CA PHE A 22 -2.84 -18.62 26.03
C PHE A 22 -1.56 -19.43 25.90
N LYS A 23 -1.71 -20.64 25.36
CA LYS A 23 -0.62 -21.32 24.65
C LYS A 23 -0.08 -20.30 23.65
N GLN A 24 1.22 -20.07 23.68
CA GLN A 24 1.94 -19.42 22.59
C GLN A 24 1.58 -20.18 21.31
N THR A 25 0.75 -19.58 20.45
CA THR A 25 0.64 -19.98 19.05
C THR A 25 1.85 -19.38 18.33
N PRO A 26 2.56 -20.15 17.49
CA PRO A 26 3.59 -19.62 16.62
C PRO A 26 2.92 -18.95 15.41
N ASP A 27 2.14 -17.91 15.66
CA ASP A 27 1.65 -17.00 14.61
C ASP A 27 2.61 -15.82 14.55
N ALA A 28 3.82 -16.09 14.04
CA ALA A 28 4.59 -15.05 13.37
C ALA A 28 4.11 -15.05 11.93
N THR A 29 3.18 -14.14 11.64
CA THR A 29 3.06 -13.56 10.30
C THR A 29 4.47 -13.21 9.81
N TYR A 30 4.71 -13.31 8.51
CA TYR A 30 5.78 -12.54 7.84
C TYR A 30 5.42 -11.04 7.94
N ASP A 31 5.31 -10.53 9.17
CA ASP A 31 5.38 -9.13 9.49
C ASP A 31 6.84 -8.90 9.83
N GLU A 32 7.57 -8.45 8.81
CA GLU A 32 8.82 -7.75 8.99
C GLU A 32 8.60 -6.67 10.05
N SER A 33 9.05 -6.99 11.27
CA SER A 33 9.05 -6.06 12.38
C SER A 33 9.81 -4.80 11.98
N PHE A 34 9.63 -3.70 12.74
CA PHE A 34 10.31 -2.42 12.52
C PHE A 34 11.84 -2.53 12.27
N ALA A 35 12.48 -3.62 12.69
CA ALA A 35 13.88 -3.92 12.42
C ALA A 35 14.19 -4.20 10.93
N ASP A 36 13.32 -4.89 10.19
CA ASP A 36 13.56 -5.30 8.79
C ASP A 36 13.29 -4.15 7.80
N LYS A 37 12.36 -3.24 8.12
CA LYS A 37 12.09 -2.05 7.29
C LYS A 37 13.12 -0.92 7.43
N LYS A 38 14.18 -1.10 8.23
CA LYS A 38 15.32 -0.18 8.23
C LYS A 38 16.01 -0.14 6.86
N GLY A 39 16.03 -1.25 6.12
CA GLY A 39 16.63 -1.33 4.79
C GLY A 39 15.99 -0.37 3.76
N PRO A 40 14.67 -0.46 3.48
CA PRO A 40 14.00 0.42 2.52
C PRO A 40 14.06 1.91 2.87
N LEU A 41 13.84 2.28 4.14
CA LEU A 41 13.90 3.68 4.56
C LEU A 41 15.34 4.24 4.53
N GLN A 42 16.34 3.41 4.78
CA GLN A 42 17.75 3.78 4.64
C GLN A 42 18.14 3.95 3.17
N LYS A 43 17.75 3.02 2.29
CA LYS A 43 17.93 3.11 0.83
C LYS A 43 17.30 4.39 0.28
N LEU A 44 16.06 4.69 0.68
CA LEU A 44 15.34 5.92 0.36
C LEU A 44 16.15 7.16 0.78
N ARG A 45 16.67 7.16 2.02
CA ARG A 45 17.47 8.27 2.56
C ARG A 45 18.75 8.48 1.77
N GLU A 46 19.48 7.43 1.42
CA GLU A 46 20.73 7.53 0.68
C GLU A 46 20.54 8.13 -0.73
N CYS A 47 19.54 7.65 -1.47
CA CYS A 47 19.23 8.21 -2.79
C CYS A 47 18.81 9.69 -2.70
N TYR A 48 18.02 10.04 -1.68
CA TYR A 48 17.60 11.42 -1.44
C TYR A 48 18.75 12.35 -1.04
N MET A 49 19.74 11.86 -0.28
CA MET A 49 20.91 12.66 0.07
C MET A 49 21.75 13.07 -1.15
N ASN A 50 21.86 12.20 -2.15
CA ASN A 50 22.58 12.54 -3.39
C ASN A 50 21.88 13.65 -4.17
N GLU A 51 20.55 13.60 -4.27
CA GLU A 51 19.79 14.63 -4.97
C GLU A 51 19.77 15.95 -4.17
N LEU A 52 19.73 15.87 -2.83
CA LEU A 52 19.84 17.04 -1.95
C LEU A 52 21.15 17.79 -2.17
N ARG A 53 22.28 17.08 -2.29
CA ARG A 53 23.58 17.69 -2.63
C ARG A 53 23.52 18.44 -3.95
N THR A 54 22.84 17.90 -4.96
CA THR A 54 22.69 18.55 -6.27
C THR A 54 21.94 19.88 -6.15
N VAL A 55 20.83 19.91 -5.40
CA VAL A 55 20.06 21.15 -5.17
C VAL A 55 20.85 22.14 -4.33
N ALA A 56 21.55 21.65 -3.30
CA ALA A 56 22.35 22.43 -2.37
C ALA A 56 23.50 23.21 -3.04
N LYS A 57 23.96 22.79 -4.22
CA LYS A 57 24.92 23.58 -5.03
C LYS A 57 24.34 24.91 -5.52
N LYS A 58 23.02 24.98 -5.70
CA LYS A 58 22.30 26.16 -6.20
C LYS A 58 21.50 26.88 -5.10
N ASP A 59 21.31 26.26 -3.93
CA ASP A 59 20.60 26.85 -2.78
C ASP A 59 21.50 27.02 -1.56
N ARG A 60 21.69 28.27 -1.12
CA ARG A 60 22.60 28.62 -0.02
C ARG A 60 22.28 27.89 1.29
N LYS A 61 21.01 27.86 1.71
CA LYS A 61 20.61 27.32 3.02
C LYS A 61 20.68 25.79 3.02
N LEU A 62 20.30 25.13 1.92
CA LEU A 62 20.53 23.69 1.74
C LEU A 62 22.03 23.37 1.69
N GLY A 63 22.85 24.24 1.07
CA GLY A 63 24.30 24.14 1.06
C GLY A 63 24.91 24.13 2.46
N GLU A 64 24.53 25.10 3.29
CA GLU A 64 24.93 25.18 4.70
C GLU A 64 24.52 23.91 5.46
N PHE A 65 23.29 23.44 5.26
CA PHE A 65 22.77 22.25 5.91
C PHE A 65 23.53 20.96 5.52
N VAL A 66 23.77 20.74 4.23
CA VAL A 66 24.52 19.58 3.73
C VAL A 66 25.95 19.59 4.29
N ALA A 67 26.60 20.75 4.34
CA ALA A 67 27.93 20.88 4.94
C ALA A 67 27.93 20.46 6.42
N VAL A 68 26.93 20.87 7.21
CA VAL A 68 26.79 20.46 8.62
C VAL A 68 26.60 18.95 8.74
N LEU A 69 25.72 18.35 7.93
CA LEU A 69 25.50 16.90 7.91
C LEU A 69 26.77 16.11 7.61
N GLU A 70 27.57 16.57 6.64
CA GLU A 70 28.81 15.90 6.24
C GLU A 70 29.90 16.01 7.32
N THR A 71 29.93 17.10 8.09
CA THR A 71 30.83 17.22 9.24
C THR A 71 30.45 16.31 10.41
N GLN A 72 29.17 15.97 10.57
CA GLN A 72 28.67 15.09 11.64
C GLN A 72 28.83 13.60 11.31
N ASN A 73 28.78 13.22 10.04
CA ASN A 73 28.86 11.82 9.59
C ASN A 73 30.28 11.32 9.30
N ARG A 74 31.33 12.10 9.56
CA ARG A 74 32.72 11.67 9.36
C ARG A 74 33.13 10.72 10.50
N PRO A 75 33.56 9.47 10.24
CA PRO A 75 34.08 8.60 11.28
C PRO A 75 35.33 9.26 11.87
N SER A 76 35.26 9.63 13.14
CA SER A 76 36.33 10.34 13.81
C SER A 76 37.49 9.36 14.06
N ARG A 77 38.57 9.45 13.27
CA ARG A 77 39.89 9.06 13.78
C ARG A 77 40.25 10.07 14.86
N GLU A 78 40.34 9.58 16.08
CA GLU A 78 40.90 10.25 17.26
C GLU A 78 40.23 11.58 17.64
N THR A 79 39.26 11.52 18.57
CA THR A 79 39.39 12.09 19.92
C THR A 79 38.07 11.91 20.69
N SER A 80 38.22 11.57 21.97
CA SER A 80 37.17 11.28 22.95
C SER A 80 35.91 12.17 22.86
N PRO A 81 34.69 11.61 23.00
CA PRO A 81 33.47 12.39 22.98
C PRO A 81 33.32 13.20 24.28
N GLN A 82 33.23 14.53 24.17
CA GLN A 82 32.65 15.40 25.20
C GLN A 82 31.18 15.67 24.84
N PRO A 83 30.22 15.47 25.76
CA PRO A 83 28.79 15.43 25.41
C PRO A 83 28.13 16.80 25.58
N ILE A 84 27.39 17.24 24.56
CA ILE A 84 26.32 18.23 24.73
C ILE A 84 24.99 17.56 24.40
N VAL A 85 24.53 16.69 25.31
CA VAL A 85 23.11 16.55 25.68
C VAL A 85 23.08 16.03 27.13
N LYS A 86 22.80 16.91 28.10
CA LYS A 86 22.42 16.51 29.46
C LYS A 86 21.08 17.16 29.82
N ARG A 87 20.01 16.37 29.77
CA ARG A 87 19.07 16.12 30.90
C ARG A 87 17.82 15.41 30.40
N ILE A 88 17.75 14.08 30.58
CA ILE A 88 16.73 13.46 31.44
C ILE A 88 17.47 12.40 32.27
N ARG A 89 17.22 12.44 33.57
CA ARG A 89 17.82 11.66 34.64
C ARG A 89 17.00 10.38 34.84
N LEU A 90 17.64 9.22 34.89
CA LEU A 90 17.26 8.17 35.82
C LEU A 90 18.54 7.46 36.26
N GLU A 91 18.89 7.69 37.51
CA GLU A 91 19.96 7.03 38.25
C GLU A 91 19.45 5.65 38.67
N VAL A 92 20.12 4.57 38.27
CA VAL A 92 20.25 3.36 39.07
C VAL A 92 21.72 2.95 39.00
N SER A 93 22.35 3.05 40.16
CA SER A 93 23.66 2.51 40.53
C SER A 93 23.67 0.98 40.45
N ASP A 94 24.78 0.39 40.03
CA ASP A 94 25.43 -0.68 40.79
C ASP A 94 26.93 -0.72 40.43
N GLU A 95 27.74 -0.83 41.48
CA GLU A 95 29.21 -0.86 41.53
C GLU A 95 29.73 -2.30 41.37
N ASP A 96 30.98 -2.41 40.89
CA ASP A 96 31.97 -3.50 41.02
C ASP A 96 31.58 -4.91 40.49
N ASP A 97 32.48 -5.73 39.94
CA ASP A 97 33.88 -5.91 40.30
C ASP A 97 34.72 -6.52 39.13
N THR A 98 36.01 -6.63 39.41
CA THR A 98 37.21 -6.72 38.58
C THR A 98 37.68 -8.12 38.14
N THR A 99 38.71 -8.11 37.25
CA THR A 99 39.75 -9.15 36.97
C THR A 99 39.33 -10.40 36.18
N ASP A 100 40.11 -11.03 35.30
CA ASP A 100 41.52 -10.91 34.93
C ASP A 100 41.76 -11.50 33.52
N SER A 101 42.93 -11.16 32.98
CA SER A 101 43.59 -11.58 31.73
C SER A 101 43.55 -13.06 31.32
N GLU A 102 43.61 -13.33 30.02
CA GLU A 102 44.60 -14.23 29.40
C GLU A 102 44.70 -14.01 27.87
N GLU A 103 45.90 -13.65 27.40
CA GLU A 103 46.31 -13.66 25.98
C GLU A 103 46.90 -15.04 25.63
N VAL A 104 46.34 -15.75 24.64
CA VAL A 104 47.00 -16.60 23.61
C VAL A 104 45.85 -17.08 22.69
N ASP A 105 45.96 -17.36 21.39
CA ASP A 105 47.06 -17.53 20.45
C ASP A 105 46.47 -17.33 19.03
N THR A 106 47.35 -17.01 18.10
CA THR A 106 47.07 -16.78 16.68
C THR A 106 46.68 -18.06 15.93
N THR A 107 45.57 -18.06 15.20
CA THR A 107 45.40 -18.87 13.97
C THR A 107 44.30 -18.29 13.09
N ASP A 108 44.70 -17.95 11.87
CA ASP A 108 43.93 -17.66 10.65
C ASP A 108 42.42 -17.94 10.71
N SER A 109 41.62 -16.87 10.65
CA SER A 109 40.26 -16.93 10.15
C SER A 109 40.16 -16.01 8.94
N GLU A 110 39.97 -16.65 7.79
CA GLU A 110 39.74 -16.05 6.49
C GLU A 110 38.76 -14.88 6.59
N ASP A 111 39.14 -13.77 5.97
CA ASP A 111 38.28 -12.62 5.73
C ASP A 111 36.99 -13.11 5.06
N SER A 112 35.92 -13.28 5.84
CA SER A 112 34.58 -13.32 5.29
C SER A 112 34.28 -11.90 4.84
N GLU A 113 34.62 -11.61 3.59
CA GLU A 113 33.99 -10.55 2.82
C GLU A 113 32.48 -10.77 2.92
N ASN A 114 31.85 -10.07 3.88
CA ASN A 114 30.43 -9.78 3.81
C ASN A 114 30.27 -8.87 2.59
N ASP A 115 30.19 -9.50 1.42
CA ASP A 115 29.58 -8.90 0.26
C ASP A 115 28.13 -8.60 0.64
N GLU A 116 27.90 -7.42 1.21
CA GLU A 116 26.61 -6.74 1.15
C GLU A 116 26.31 -6.55 -0.33
N VAL A 117 25.60 -7.51 -0.91
CA VAL A 117 25.05 -7.44 -2.26
C VAL A 117 24.11 -6.25 -2.30
N MET A 118 24.64 -5.09 -2.72
CA MET A 118 23.88 -3.93 -3.16
C MET A 118 22.91 -4.38 -4.25
N HIS A 119 21.64 -4.58 -3.90
CA HIS A 119 20.60 -4.88 -4.88
C HIS A 119 20.43 -3.70 -5.84
N ASP A 120 20.77 -3.92 -7.12
CA ASP A 120 20.81 -2.94 -8.20
C ASP A 120 19.50 -2.13 -8.31
N ILE A 121 19.60 -0.82 -8.05
CA ILE A 121 18.56 0.15 -8.40
C ILE A 121 18.60 0.32 -9.91
N THR A 122 17.49 0.09 -10.59
CA THR A 122 17.42 0.32 -12.04
C THR A 122 17.53 1.82 -12.35
N GLU A 123 18.02 2.16 -13.55
CA GLU A 123 18.12 3.57 -13.96
C GLU A 123 16.77 4.30 -13.89
N ARG A 124 15.69 3.59 -14.26
CA ARG A 124 14.30 4.06 -14.15
C ARG A 124 13.92 4.43 -12.73
N GLU A 125 14.25 3.58 -11.76
CA GLU A 125 14.00 3.85 -10.34
C GLU A 125 14.78 5.07 -9.87
N LEU A 126 16.05 5.20 -10.27
CA LEU A 126 16.87 6.35 -9.91
C LEU A 126 16.26 7.67 -10.43
N VAL A 127 15.74 7.67 -11.66
CA VAL A 127 15.05 8.84 -12.24
C VAL A 127 13.78 9.17 -11.46
N LEU A 128 12.96 8.17 -11.13
CA LEU A 128 11.76 8.37 -10.31
C LEU A 128 12.12 8.96 -8.93
N VAL A 129 13.15 8.45 -8.26
CA VAL A 129 13.59 8.99 -6.96
C VAL A 129 13.98 10.46 -7.06
N LYS A 130 14.72 10.85 -8.10
CA LYS A 130 15.11 12.25 -8.31
C LYS A 130 13.88 13.13 -8.48
N ILE A 131 12.93 12.72 -9.32
CA ILE A 131 11.68 13.45 -9.57
C ILE A 131 10.88 13.60 -8.27
N GLU A 132 10.71 12.51 -7.50
CA GLU A 132 10.02 12.55 -6.20
C GLU A 132 10.69 13.48 -5.21
N PHE A 133 12.02 13.49 -5.16
CA PHE A 133 12.73 14.35 -4.22
C PHE A 133 12.60 15.83 -4.56
N ARG A 134 12.64 16.18 -5.85
CA ARG A 134 12.39 17.54 -6.31
C ARG A 134 10.98 17.99 -5.95
N SER A 135 10.00 17.09 -6.11
CA SER A 135 8.63 17.33 -5.65
C SER A 135 8.59 17.58 -4.14
N PHE A 136 9.30 16.77 -3.35
CA PHE A 136 9.38 16.91 -1.90
C PHE A 136 9.96 18.27 -1.45
N ILE A 137 11.10 18.70 -2.00
CA ILE A 137 11.70 20.01 -1.69
C ILE A 137 10.69 21.15 -1.92
N HIS A 138 10.04 21.12 -3.09
CA HIS A 138 9.03 22.12 -3.45
C HIS A 138 7.82 22.11 -2.50
N LYS A 139 7.38 20.93 -2.03
CA LYS A 139 6.30 20.82 -1.04
C LYS A 139 6.69 21.39 0.32
N VAL A 140 7.94 21.21 0.75
CA VAL A 140 8.47 21.86 1.96
C VAL A 140 8.42 23.38 1.80
N TRP A 141 8.78 23.91 0.63
CA TRP A 141 8.71 25.35 0.35
C TRP A 141 7.28 25.88 0.32
N LEU A 142 6.35 25.17 -0.34
CA LEU A 142 4.92 25.53 -0.34
C LEU A 142 4.34 25.55 1.09
N ARG A 143 4.71 24.58 1.94
CA ARG A 143 4.32 24.58 3.36
C ARG A 143 4.78 25.86 4.05
N ARG A 144 6.05 26.25 3.88
CA ARG A 144 6.60 27.48 4.48
C ARG A 144 5.88 28.74 3.97
N ILE A 145 5.64 28.84 2.66
CA ILE A 145 4.87 29.95 2.07
C ILE A 145 3.46 30.04 2.69
N GLY A 146 2.78 28.90 2.83
CA GLY A 146 1.45 28.82 3.46
C GLY A 146 1.46 29.25 4.94
N LEU A 147 2.49 28.86 5.69
CA LEU A 147 2.65 29.27 7.09
C LEU A 147 2.90 30.77 7.24
N SER A 148 3.66 31.38 6.33
CA SER A 148 3.89 32.84 6.31
C SER A 148 2.58 33.59 6.05
N ARG A 149 1.72 33.09 5.15
CA ARG A 149 0.38 33.64 4.89
C ARG A 149 -0.55 33.56 6.11
N GLY A 150 -0.55 32.43 6.82
CA GLY A 150 -1.43 32.20 7.98
C GLY A 150 -1.10 33.05 9.21
N LYS A 151 0.13 33.54 9.33
CA LYS A 151 0.58 34.40 10.45
C LYS A 151 0.22 35.88 10.28
N GLY A 152 -0.46 36.26 9.20
CA GLY A 152 -0.78 37.66 8.90
C GLY A 152 0.46 38.51 8.67
N ASP A 153 1.57 37.87 8.27
CA ASP A 153 2.83 38.55 8.06
C ASP A 153 2.68 39.46 6.82
N THR A 154 2.94 40.75 6.99
CA THR A 154 2.83 41.76 5.93
C THR A 154 3.85 41.58 4.81
N SER A 155 4.66 40.51 4.87
CA SER A 155 5.69 40.12 3.91
C SER A 155 5.17 39.26 2.75
N TYR A 156 3.89 38.85 2.74
CA TYR A 156 3.29 38.19 1.58
C TYR A 156 3.09 39.20 0.43
N ASP A 157 4.17 39.44 -0.30
CA ASP A 157 4.22 40.30 -1.48
C ASP A 157 3.98 39.50 -2.77
N SER A 158 3.64 40.20 -3.84
CA SER A 158 3.51 39.73 -5.21
C SER A 158 4.61 38.78 -5.67
N SER A 159 5.84 38.95 -5.19
CA SER A 159 6.99 38.09 -5.53
C SER A 159 6.92 36.69 -4.90
N LEU A 160 6.41 36.54 -3.68
CA LEU A 160 6.18 35.23 -3.05
C LEU A 160 5.01 34.49 -3.69
N HIS A 161 3.99 35.21 -4.12
CA HIS A 161 2.89 34.62 -4.87
C HIS A 161 3.36 34.12 -6.26
N ASP A 162 4.23 34.87 -6.93
CA ASP A 162 4.84 34.43 -8.20
C ASP A 162 5.73 33.19 -8.01
N LEU A 163 6.47 33.10 -6.90
CA LEU A 163 7.17 31.87 -6.52
C LEU A 163 6.20 30.71 -6.30
N GLU A 164 5.13 30.88 -5.51
CA GLU A 164 4.12 29.86 -5.25
C GLU A 164 3.54 29.31 -6.56
N LEU A 165 3.12 30.21 -7.47
CA LEU A 165 2.60 29.84 -8.78
C LEU A 165 3.64 29.08 -9.62
N THR A 166 4.90 29.52 -9.59
CA THR A 166 6.00 28.85 -10.30
C THR A 166 6.25 27.45 -9.74
N ILE A 167 6.17 27.27 -8.42
CA ILE A 167 6.28 25.94 -7.79
C ILE A 167 5.11 25.05 -8.23
N HIS A 168 3.88 25.56 -8.25
CA HIS A 168 2.73 24.78 -8.74
C HIS A 168 2.92 24.32 -10.19
N ASN A 169 3.39 25.21 -11.08
CA ASN A 169 3.71 24.84 -12.46
C ASN A 169 4.80 23.77 -12.55
N ALA A 170 5.84 23.85 -11.70
CA ALA A 170 6.88 22.83 -11.64
C ALA A 170 6.34 21.48 -11.13
N GLN A 171 5.43 21.47 -10.15
CA GLN A 171 4.77 20.26 -9.67
C GLN A 171 3.98 19.57 -10.79
N GLU A 172 3.21 20.31 -11.59
CA GLU A 172 2.49 19.74 -12.73
C GLU A 172 3.43 19.13 -13.79
N ASN A 173 4.59 19.76 -14.04
CA ASN A 173 5.63 19.19 -14.91
C ASN A 173 6.24 17.91 -14.32
N ILE A 174 6.51 17.88 -13.00
CA ILE A 174 6.95 16.69 -12.28
C ILE A 174 5.93 15.56 -12.44
N LYS A 175 4.64 15.83 -12.19
CA LYS A 175 3.57 14.83 -12.36
C LYS A 175 3.57 14.23 -13.77
N ARG A 176 3.65 15.09 -14.80
CA ARG A 176 3.71 14.68 -16.20
C ARG A 176 4.92 13.78 -16.48
N CYS A 177 6.12 14.20 -16.04
CA CYS A 177 7.34 13.41 -16.23
C CYS A 177 7.26 12.06 -15.52
N LYS A 178 6.73 12.03 -14.29
CA LYS A 178 6.51 10.78 -13.55
C LYS A 178 5.57 9.83 -14.31
N SER A 179 4.49 10.34 -14.89
CA SER A 179 3.57 9.52 -15.70
C SER A 179 4.29 8.90 -16.89
N ILE A 180 5.07 9.69 -17.62
CA ILE A 180 5.85 9.22 -18.78
C ILE A 180 6.84 8.12 -18.38
N VAL A 181 7.59 8.34 -17.29
CA VAL A 181 8.55 7.34 -16.79
C VAL A 181 7.83 6.06 -16.35
N LYS A 182 6.60 6.13 -15.84
CA LYS A 182 5.79 4.97 -15.47
C LYS A 182 5.13 4.26 -16.66
N GLU A 183 4.82 4.96 -17.74
CA GLU A 183 4.13 4.42 -18.92
C GLU A 183 5.07 3.76 -19.94
N ILE A 184 6.35 4.12 -19.98
CA ILE A 184 7.28 3.60 -20.99
C ILE A 184 8.03 2.38 -20.44
N TYR A 185 7.93 1.27 -21.17
CA TYR A 185 8.51 -0.02 -20.79
C TYR A 185 9.69 -0.45 -21.67
N ASN A 186 9.81 0.11 -22.88
CA ASN A 186 10.98 -0.12 -23.71
C ASN A 186 12.11 0.79 -23.22
N GLU A 187 13.21 0.22 -22.74
CA GLU A 187 14.37 0.97 -22.22
C GLU A 187 14.94 1.95 -23.27
N ASP A 188 14.97 1.58 -24.54
CA ASP A 188 15.46 2.47 -25.61
C ASP A 188 14.51 3.67 -25.84
N GLU A 189 13.19 3.43 -25.80
CA GLU A 189 12.18 4.50 -25.88
C GLU A 189 12.18 5.36 -24.61
N LEU A 190 12.42 4.74 -23.46
CA LEU A 190 12.49 5.39 -22.16
C LEU A 190 13.66 6.37 -22.15
N GLN A 191 14.84 5.97 -22.62
CA GLN A 191 16.02 6.83 -22.70
C GLN A 191 15.77 8.06 -23.58
N GLN A 192 15.17 7.86 -24.76
CA GLN A 192 14.86 8.98 -25.65
C GLN A 192 13.83 9.94 -25.03
N ARG A 193 12.73 9.41 -24.48
CA ARG A 193 11.67 10.26 -23.90
C ARG A 193 12.09 10.89 -22.58
N ILE A 194 12.91 10.22 -21.77
CA ILE A 194 13.52 10.81 -20.58
C ILE A 194 14.36 12.00 -21.02
N HIS A 195 15.22 11.86 -22.03
CA HIS A 195 16.05 12.98 -22.50
C HIS A 195 15.20 14.18 -22.94
N GLU A 196 14.18 13.96 -23.77
CA GLU A 196 13.29 15.02 -24.27
C GLU A 196 12.47 15.72 -23.16
N ASN A 197 12.03 14.99 -22.13
CA ASN A 197 11.24 15.56 -21.04
C ASN A 197 12.09 16.11 -19.88
N THR A 198 13.33 15.63 -19.74
CA THR A 198 14.26 16.10 -18.69
C THR A 198 14.64 17.55 -18.92
N ASP A 199 14.81 18.00 -20.17
CA ASP A 199 15.12 19.40 -20.47
C ASP A 199 13.99 20.34 -20.03
N SER A 200 12.74 20.01 -20.37
CA SER A 200 11.57 20.79 -19.96
C SER A 200 11.38 20.78 -18.43
N LEU A 201 11.65 19.64 -17.79
CA LEU A 201 11.60 19.53 -16.33
C LEU A 201 12.68 20.41 -15.68
N GLU A 202 13.93 20.30 -16.13
CA GLU A 202 15.06 21.04 -15.58
C GLU A 202 14.90 22.55 -15.81
N GLU A 203 14.33 22.99 -16.94
CA GLU A 203 13.95 24.39 -17.16
C GLU A 203 12.92 24.86 -16.11
N ALA A 204 11.87 24.07 -15.86
CA ALA A 204 10.86 24.39 -14.86
C ALA A 204 11.47 24.44 -13.45
N LEU A 205 12.34 23.49 -13.10
CA LEU A 205 13.03 23.44 -11.80
C LEU A 205 13.99 24.64 -11.62
N ASN A 206 14.75 25.01 -12.64
CA ASN A 206 15.65 26.17 -12.58
C ASN A 206 14.88 27.48 -12.45
N LYS A 207 13.75 27.61 -13.15
CA LYS A 207 12.86 28.77 -13.00
C LYS A 207 12.34 28.93 -11.57
N VAL A 208 12.06 27.83 -10.86
CA VAL A 208 11.69 27.90 -9.43
C VAL A 208 12.85 28.49 -8.62
N LEU A 209 14.09 28.06 -8.85
CA LEU A 209 15.26 28.58 -8.12
C LEU A 209 15.48 30.07 -8.37
N GLU A 210 15.35 30.53 -9.63
CA GLU A 210 15.44 31.95 -9.97
C GLU A 210 14.36 32.77 -9.25
N LYS A 211 13.10 32.30 -9.29
CA LYS A 211 11.99 32.97 -8.61
C LYS A 211 12.14 32.96 -7.10
N LYS A 212 12.73 31.89 -6.55
CA LYS A 212 13.03 31.79 -5.12
C LYS A 212 14.01 32.88 -4.70
N GLU A 213 15.09 33.07 -5.45
CA GLU A 213 16.07 34.13 -5.20
C GLU A 213 15.44 35.52 -5.29
N ILE A 214 14.66 35.79 -6.33
CA ILE A 214 13.97 37.08 -6.54
C ILE A 214 12.98 37.38 -5.41
N SER A 215 12.28 36.37 -4.91
CA SER A 215 11.29 36.54 -3.85
C SER A 215 11.88 36.79 -2.47
N GLY A 216 13.19 36.56 -2.29
CA GLY A 216 13.84 36.59 -0.97
C GLY A 216 13.35 35.48 -0.03
N PHE A 217 12.75 34.41 -0.57
CA PHE A 217 12.28 33.28 0.23
C PHE A 217 13.45 32.58 0.95
N GLU A 218 13.32 32.46 2.26
CA GLU A 218 14.28 31.76 3.11
C GLU A 218 13.62 30.61 3.88
N MET A 219 14.32 29.47 3.92
CA MET A 219 13.95 28.35 4.79
C MET A 219 14.41 28.62 6.22
N THR A 220 13.61 28.13 7.17
CA THR A 220 13.92 28.12 8.60
C THR A 220 14.58 26.79 8.98
N ASP A 221 15.16 26.74 10.18
CA ASP A 221 15.77 25.52 10.69
C ASP A 221 14.73 24.41 10.91
N GLU A 222 13.46 24.76 11.18
CA GLU A 222 12.33 23.81 11.21
C GLU A 222 12.13 23.11 9.86
N ASP A 223 12.22 23.86 8.75
CA ASP A 223 12.07 23.29 7.40
C ASP A 223 13.22 22.36 7.07
N ILE A 224 14.43 22.70 7.52
CA ILE A 224 15.62 21.90 7.33
C ILE A 224 15.51 20.55 8.06
N LEU A 225 14.96 20.54 9.28
CA LEU A 225 14.73 19.31 10.03
C LEU A 225 13.76 18.34 9.33
N LEU A 226 12.83 18.84 8.50
CA LEU A 226 11.91 17.97 7.76
C LEU A 226 12.64 17.03 6.78
N PHE A 227 13.76 17.47 6.19
CA PHE A 227 14.57 16.64 5.30
C PHE A 227 15.25 15.46 6.02
N GLN A 228 15.36 15.52 7.35
CA GLN A 228 15.97 14.47 8.16
C GLN A 228 14.97 13.46 8.71
N ARG A 229 13.67 13.79 8.72
CA ARG A 229 12.64 12.94 9.35
C ARG A 229 12.19 11.84 8.39
N PRO A 230 12.43 10.55 8.70
CA PRO A 230 12.02 9.44 7.82
C PRO A 230 10.51 9.38 7.60
N THR A 231 9.72 9.76 8.61
CA THR A 231 8.25 9.82 8.52
C THR A 231 7.78 10.85 7.50
N VAL A 232 8.46 12.00 7.39
CA VAL A 232 8.12 13.05 6.42
C VAL A 232 8.46 12.61 5.01
N LEU A 233 9.62 11.95 4.82
CA LEU A 233 10.01 11.37 3.53
C LEU A 233 9.00 10.30 3.10
N LEU A 234 8.61 9.40 4.01
CA LEU A 234 7.59 8.39 3.76
C LEU A 234 6.25 9.03 3.37
N CYS A 235 5.79 10.06 4.09
CA CYS A 235 4.58 10.81 3.72
C CYS A 235 4.68 11.36 2.30
N ALA A 236 5.80 11.99 1.95
CA ALA A 236 6.02 12.54 0.62
C ALA A 236 5.95 11.45 -0.47
N SER A 237 6.62 10.30 -0.26
CA SER A 237 6.61 9.16 -1.19
C SER A 237 5.21 8.55 -1.37
N LEU A 238 4.41 8.53 -0.30
CA LEU A 238 3.02 8.04 -0.33
C LEU A 238 2.00 9.09 -0.80
N GLY A 239 2.42 10.32 -1.08
CA GLY A 239 1.53 11.42 -1.44
C GLY A 239 0.63 11.92 -0.30
N LEU A 240 1.00 11.62 0.95
CA LEU A 240 0.36 12.14 2.15
C LEU A 240 0.88 13.54 2.48
N LYS A 241 0.11 14.29 3.27
CA LYS A 241 0.57 15.55 3.86
C LYS A 241 1.81 15.31 4.71
N LEU A 242 2.77 16.25 4.67
CA LEU A 242 4.09 16.08 5.30
C LEU A 242 4.01 15.89 6.82
N ASP A 243 2.97 16.42 7.46
CA ASP A 243 2.69 16.34 8.89
C ASP A 243 1.74 15.19 9.27
N PHE A 244 1.31 14.37 8.31
CA PHE A 244 0.32 13.32 8.54
C PHE A 244 0.73 12.33 9.64
N LEU A 245 2.02 12.01 9.69
CA LEU A 245 2.60 11.09 10.67
C LEU A 245 3.14 11.76 11.94
N ASP A 246 3.03 13.09 12.09
CA ASP A 246 3.51 13.79 13.30
C ASP A 246 2.80 13.31 14.58
N ARG A 247 1.60 12.75 14.42
CA ARG A 247 0.85 12.18 15.54
C ARG A 247 1.50 10.93 16.13
N LEU A 248 2.41 10.26 15.41
CA LEU A 248 3.16 9.11 15.96
C LEU A 248 4.01 9.53 17.16
N ASP A 249 4.55 10.75 17.15
CA ASP A 249 5.37 11.30 18.23
C ASP A 249 4.58 11.45 19.56
N THR A 250 3.24 11.30 19.52
CA THR A 250 2.37 11.37 20.70
C THR A 250 2.06 10.00 21.31
N PHE A 251 2.39 8.91 20.64
CA PHE A 251 2.15 7.57 21.16
C PHE A 251 3.35 7.11 21.99
N PRO A 252 3.11 6.47 23.16
CA PRO A 252 4.19 5.85 23.91
C PRO A 252 4.84 4.71 23.10
N ASP A 253 6.15 4.51 23.30
CA ASP A 253 6.95 3.55 22.54
C ASP A 253 6.38 2.12 22.58
N ASP A 254 5.85 1.69 23.73
CA ASP A 254 5.25 0.37 23.90
C ASP A 254 4.04 0.15 22.99
N HIS A 255 3.23 1.17 22.71
CA HIS A 255 2.12 1.09 21.78
C HIS A 255 2.56 1.12 20.32
N PHE A 256 3.63 1.85 20.00
CA PHE A 256 4.10 2.06 18.63
C PHE A 256 4.57 0.76 17.98
N TYR A 257 5.35 -0.06 18.68
CA TYR A 257 5.98 -1.27 18.13
C TYR A 257 5.03 -2.47 17.95
N HIS A 258 3.77 -2.37 18.38
CA HIS A 258 2.78 -3.44 18.20
C HIS A 258 2.15 -3.46 16.79
N ARG A 259 2.49 -2.51 15.92
CA ARG A 259 1.90 -2.37 14.58
C ARG A 259 2.93 -1.94 13.55
N SER A 260 2.70 -2.30 12.30
CA SER A 260 3.51 -1.78 11.19
C SER A 260 3.19 -0.31 10.90
N LEU A 261 4.07 0.40 10.17
CA LEU A 261 3.79 1.75 9.69
C LEU A 261 2.58 1.79 8.74
N CYS A 262 2.38 0.74 7.93
CA CYS A 262 1.21 0.62 7.06
C CYS A 262 -0.08 0.60 7.89
N ASP A 263 -0.10 -0.18 8.97
CA ASP A 263 -1.26 -0.24 9.89
C ASP A 263 -1.55 1.10 10.55
N TRP A 264 -0.52 1.84 10.96
CA TRP A 264 -0.70 3.16 11.55
C TRP A 264 -1.30 4.15 10.56
N ILE A 265 -0.81 4.16 9.32
CA ILE A 265 -1.37 4.99 8.25
C ILE A 265 -2.83 4.61 7.99
N ASP A 266 -3.12 3.31 7.92
CA ASP A 266 -4.46 2.78 7.73
C ASP A 266 -5.43 3.26 8.82
N ILE A 267 -5.02 3.16 10.09
CA ILE A 267 -5.78 3.64 11.25
C ILE A 267 -6.03 5.15 11.16
N PHE A 268 -5.02 5.94 10.79
CA PHE A 268 -5.15 7.39 10.67
C PHE A 268 -6.10 7.79 9.54
N LEU A 269 -5.99 7.16 8.37
CA LEU A 269 -6.93 7.38 7.26
C LEU A 269 -8.36 7.03 7.66
N GLN A 270 -8.57 5.91 8.34
CA GLN A 270 -9.89 5.53 8.84
C GLN A 270 -10.45 6.54 9.86
N ASN A 271 -9.63 7.00 10.79
CA ASN A 271 -10.05 7.96 11.82
C ASN A 271 -10.37 9.33 11.23
N ASN A 272 -9.56 9.79 10.28
CA ASN A 272 -9.81 11.04 9.57
C ASN A 272 -11.08 10.91 8.71
N SER A 273 -11.24 9.80 7.98
CA SER A 273 -12.49 9.49 7.25
C SER A 273 -13.69 9.56 8.19
N LYS A 274 -13.69 8.88 9.34
CA LYS A 274 -14.80 8.94 10.31
C LYS A 274 -15.18 10.37 10.71
N SER A 275 -14.21 11.28 10.77
CA SER A 275 -14.40 12.69 11.15
C SER A 275 -14.95 13.58 10.03
N VAL A 276 -14.91 13.13 8.76
CA VAL A 276 -15.48 13.84 7.61
C VAL A 276 -17.01 13.77 7.61
N SER A 277 -17.69 14.83 7.16
CA SER A 277 -19.16 14.86 7.05
C SER A 277 -19.69 13.80 6.07
N LEU A 278 -20.92 13.33 6.29
CA LEU A 278 -21.51 12.28 5.45
C LEU A 278 -21.62 12.70 3.98
N GLU A 279 -21.96 13.95 3.71
CA GLU A 279 -22.06 14.51 2.35
C GLU A 279 -20.77 14.38 1.55
N LYS A 280 -19.62 14.54 2.21
CA LYS A 280 -18.29 14.44 1.57
C LYS A 280 -17.81 12.99 1.40
N LYS A 281 -18.51 12.01 1.97
CA LYS A 281 -18.13 10.57 1.93
C LYS A 281 -18.83 9.79 0.83
N THR A 282 -19.84 10.36 0.18
CA THR A 282 -20.68 9.64 -0.79
C THR A 282 -19.95 9.32 -2.08
N LEU A 283 -19.03 10.19 -2.49
CA LEU A 283 -18.23 10.06 -3.70
C LEU A 283 -16.76 10.35 -3.40
N LEU A 284 -15.89 9.71 -4.17
CA LEU A 284 -14.47 10.01 -4.12
C LEU A 284 -14.22 11.36 -4.79
N THR A 285 -13.67 12.29 -4.03
CA THR A 285 -13.39 13.65 -4.46
C THR A 285 -12.00 14.08 -3.99
N LEU A 286 -11.43 15.08 -4.65
CA LEU A 286 -10.19 15.72 -4.20
C LEU A 286 -10.32 16.23 -2.76
N ASP A 287 -11.45 16.87 -2.44
CA ASP A 287 -11.74 17.38 -1.10
C ASP A 287 -11.77 16.27 -0.04
N LEU A 288 -12.32 15.09 -0.37
CA LEU A 288 -12.31 13.95 0.53
C LEU A 288 -10.87 13.47 0.79
N LEU A 289 -10.08 13.30 -0.27
CA LEU A 289 -8.69 12.86 -0.17
C LEU A 289 -7.83 13.86 0.64
N ASP A 290 -8.00 15.15 0.37
CA ASP A 290 -7.38 16.22 1.15
C ASP A 290 -7.78 16.16 2.63
N SER A 291 -9.08 15.97 2.91
CA SER A 291 -9.61 15.91 4.27
C SER A 291 -9.12 14.70 5.06
N ILE A 292 -8.86 13.56 4.40
CA ILE A 292 -8.37 12.35 5.08
C ILE A 292 -6.85 12.31 5.22
N GLY A 293 -6.10 13.14 4.48
CA GLY A 293 -4.66 13.34 4.72
C GLY A 293 -3.77 13.29 3.48
N PHE A 294 -4.32 13.19 2.27
CA PHE A 294 -3.52 13.26 1.05
C PHE A 294 -3.17 14.70 0.69
N ASP A 295 -2.02 14.88 0.07
CA ASP A 295 -1.62 16.13 -0.55
C ASP A 295 -2.30 16.24 -1.94
N PRO A 296 -3.13 17.27 -2.19
CA PRO A 296 -3.81 17.47 -3.48
C PRO A 296 -2.86 17.61 -4.68
N LEU A 297 -1.59 17.97 -4.45
CA LEU A 297 -0.58 18.08 -5.50
C LEU A 297 0.18 16.77 -5.73
N SER A 298 -0.12 15.70 -5.01
CA SER A 298 0.53 14.41 -5.20
C SER A 298 -0.07 13.64 -6.38
N THR A 299 0.76 12.88 -7.10
CA THR A 299 0.28 11.92 -8.12
C THR A 299 -0.49 10.75 -7.51
N ALA A 300 -0.39 10.54 -6.20
CA ALA A 300 -1.16 9.53 -5.49
C ALA A 300 -2.66 9.81 -5.62
N VAL A 301 -3.05 11.08 -5.50
CA VAL A 301 -4.43 11.52 -5.70
C VAL A 301 -4.92 11.19 -7.10
N ASP A 302 -4.13 11.51 -8.14
CA ASP A 302 -4.49 11.19 -9.52
C ASP A 302 -4.64 9.67 -9.74
N THR A 303 -3.73 8.89 -9.15
CA THR A 303 -3.76 7.41 -9.22
C THR A 303 -5.00 6.84 -8.53
N ILE A 304 -5.31 7.30 -7.33
CA ILE A 304 -6.49 6.90 -6.55
C ILE A 304 -7.77 7.24 -7.32
N MET A 305 -7.87 8.46 -7.86
CA MET A 305 -9.02 8.91 -8.65
C MET A 305 -9.17 8.08 -9.92
N ALA A 306 -8.08 7.84 -10.67
CA ALA A 306 -8.08 7.03 -11.88
C ALA A 306 -8.48 5.57 -11.62
N ARG A 307 -8.00 4.97 -10.53
CA ARG A 307 -8.40 3.61 -10.12
C ARG A 307 -9.89 3.54 -9.80
N SER A 308 -10.41 4.53 -9.09
CA SER A 308 -11.84 4.59 -8.75
C SER A 308 -12.74 4.82 -9.96
N SER A 309 -12.27 5.53 -10.98
CA SER A 309 -13.06 5.83 -12.19
C SER A 309 -13.08 4.69 -13.19
N LYS A 310 -12.19 3.70 -13.05
CA LYS A 310 -12.12 2.53 -13.93
C LYS A 310 -13.20 1.49 -13.59
N GLY A 311 -13.94 1.09 -14.62
CA GLY A 311 -14.91 0.00 -14.57
C GLY A 311 -16.10 0.25 -13.65
N ASN A 312 -16.79 -0.82 -13.25
CA ASN A 312 -18.04 -0.76 -12.49
C ASN A 312 -17.86 -1.10 -11.00
N ILE A 313 -16.71 -0.75 -10.41
CA ILE A 313 -16.31 -1.17 -9.05
C ILE A 313 -16.61 -0.12 -7.98
N GLN A 314 -16.99 1.10 -8.39
CA GLN A 314 -17.32 2.21 -7.47
C GLN A 314 -18.40 1.84 -6.43
N CYS A 315 -19.32 0.93 -6.77
CA CYS A 315 -20.35 0.48 -5.84
C CYS A 315 -19.85 -0.55 -4.81
N HIS A 316 -18.65 -1.11 -5.00
CA HIS A 316 -18.11 -2.19 -4.17
C HIS A 316 -17.06 -1.74 -3.16
N ILE A 317 -16.47 -0.56 -3.35
CA ILE A 317 -15.40 -0.01 -2.53
C ILE A 317 -15.86 1.36 -2.02
N GLU A 318 -15.82 1.56 -0.69
CA GLU A 318 -16.16 2.86 -0.11
C GLU A 318 -15.19 3.93 -0.65
N PRO A 319 -15.63 5.17 -0.92
CA PRO A 319 -14.74 6.23 -1.38
C PRO A 319 -13.44 6.37 -0.58
N SER A 320 -13.53 6.35 0.77
CA SER A 320 -12.34 6.46 1.62
C SER A 320 -11.46 5.19 1.63
N GLU A 321 -11.98 4.03 1.22
CA GLU A 321 -11.23 2.78 1.14
C GLU A 321 -10.23 2.79 -0.02
N TRP A 322 -10.49 3.52 -1.11
CA TRP A 322 -9.55 3.65 -2.23
C TRP A 322 -8.17 4.17 -1.82
N ALA A 323 -8.15 5.11 -0.88
CA ALA A 323 -6.91 5.62 -0.29
C ALA A 323 -6.12 4.51 0.43
N ARG A 324 -6.81 3.66 1.20
CA ARG A 324 -6.19 2.55 1.95
C ARG A 324 -5.65 1.48 1.01
N ILE A 325 -6.41 1.17 -0.05
CA ILE A 325 -5.99 0.26 -1.12
C ILE A 325 -4.70 0.76 -1.77
N PHE A 326 -4.63 2.04 -2.10
CA PHE A 326 -3.43 2.65 -2.66
C PHE A 326 -2.23 2.53 -1.72
N ILE A 327 -2.39 2.86 -0.43
CA ILE A 327 -1.28 2.76 0.54
C ILE A 327 -0.75 1.33 0.62
N GLN A 328 -1.63 0.32 0.75
CA GLN A 328 -1.19 -1.07 0.82
C GLN A 328 -0.44 -1.50 -0.45
N ASP A 329 -0.95 -1.09 -1.62
CA ASP A 329 -0.34 -1.38 -2.91
C ASP A 329 1.06 -0.75 -3.03
N GLU A 330 1.24 0.49 -2.55
CA GLU A 330 2.55 1.14 -2.51
C GLU A 330 3.52 0.43 -1.55
N PHE A 331 3.08 -0.03 -0.37
CA PHE A 331 3.93 -0.81 0.52
C PHE A 331 4.35 -2.16 -0.08
N ASN A 332 3.48 -2.78 -0.89
CA ASN A 332 3.78 -4.06 -1.51
C ASN A 332 4.69 -3.91 -2.75
N TYR A 333 4.47 -2.89 -3.56
CA TYR A 333 5.00 -2.83 -4.93
C TYR A 333 5.75 -1.56 -5.31
N ASN A 334 5.83 -0.54 -4.44
CA ASN A 334 6.68 0.60 -4.71
C ASN A 334 8.15 0.19 -4.47
N PRO A 335 9.04 0.28 -5.48
CA PRO A 335 10.46 -0.11 -5.33
C PRO A 335 11.24 0.69 -4.27
N LEU A 336 10.69 1.83 -3.82
CA LEU A 336 11.27 2.66 -2.76
C LEU A 336 10.86 2.21 -1.36
N LEU A 337 9.78 1.44 -1.24
CA LEU A 337 9.20 1.00 0.04
C LEU A 337 9.30 -0.52 0.21
N SER A 338 9.33 -1.27 -0.89
CA SER A 338 9.41 -2.73 -0.93
C SER A 338 10.82 -3.18 -1.30
N SER A 339 11.35 -4.15 -0.56
CA SER A 339 12.70 -4.69 -0.73
C SER A 339 12.85 -5.61 -1.95
N ARG A 340 11.73 -6.11 -2.50
CA ARG A 340 11.71 -7.05 -3.63
C ARG A 340 10.49 -6.80 -4.51
N VAL A 341 10.67 -6.01 -5.56
CA VAL A 341 9.64 -5.84 -6.60
C VAL A 341 10.11 -6.56 -7.87
N ASP A 342 10.14 -7.88 -7.81
CA ASP A 342 10.34 -8.66 -9.01
C ASP A 342 9.19 -8.41 -9.98
N LYS A 343 9.48 -8.46 -11.28
CA LYS A 343 8.44 -8.27 -12.31
C LYS A 343 7.31 -9.28 -12.15
N PHE A 344 7.67 -10.53 -11.85
CA PHE A 344 6.78 -11.66 -11.58
C PHE A 344 7.31 -12.51 -10.43
N PRO A 345 6.44 -13.16 -9.63
CA PRO A 345 6.88 -13.92 -8.45
C PRO A 345 7.65 -15.21 -8.74
N PHE A 346 7.51 -15.78 -9.93
CA PHE A 346 8.12 -17.06 -10.31
C PHE A 346 8.67 -16.97 -11.72
N GLN A 347 9.84 -17.59 -11.98
CA GLN A 347 10.42 -17.73 -13.33
C GLN A 347 10.26 -16.47 -14.19
N SER A 348 10.70 -15.31 -13.69
CA SER A 348 10.35 -14.00 -14.25
C SER A 348 10.75 -13.81 -15.72
N ASP A 349 11.75 -14.58 -16.19
CA ASP A 349 12.20 -14.64 -17.58
C ASP A 349 11.21 -15.40 -18.50
N LEU A 350 10.47 -16.36 -17.96
CA LEU A 350 9.50 -17.17 -18.70
C LEU A 350 8.16 -16.43 -18.80
N THR A 351 8.07 -15.55 -19.80
CA THR A 351 6.83 -14.81 -20.08
C THR A 351 6.01 -15.45 -21.19
N ASN A 352 4.70 -15.24 -21.14
CA ASN A 352 3.70 -15.65 -22.12
C ASN A 352 3.63 -17.16 -22.41
N SER A 353 4.21 -17.98 -21.54
CA SER A 353 4.24 -19.44 -21.64
C SER A 353 3.79 -20.06 -20.31
N TRP A 354 3.03 -21.15 -20.40
CA TRP A 354 2.55 -21.87 -19.23
C TRP A 354 3.68 -22.73 -18.63
N PHE A 355 3.75 -22.76 -17.30
CA PHE A 355 4.62 -23.64 -16.50
C PHE A 355 3.88 -24.14 -15.26
N GLN A 356 4.45 -25.10 -14.53
CA GLN A 356 3.86 -25.67 -13.31
C GLN A 356 4.84 -25.58 -12.13
N LEU A 357 4.30 -25.50 -10.92
CA LEU A 357 5.05 -25.64 -9.67
C LEU A 357 4.60 -26.91 -8.92
N PRO A 358 5.52 -27.64 -8.25
CA PRO A 358 6.97 -27.49 -8.30
C PRO A 358 7.54 -27.97 -9.65
N ASN A 359 8.64 -27.35 -10.08
CA ASN A 359 9.36 -27.74 -11.29
C ASN A 359 9.99 -29.11 -11.05
N THR A 360 9.54 -30.16 -11.75
CA THR A 360 9.79 -31.59 -11.49
C THR A 360 11.23 -32.07 -11.77
N ASN A 361 12.24 -31.23 -11.52
CA ASN A 361 13.66 -31.59 -11.66
C ASN A 361 14.31 -32.12 -10.37
N TYR A 362 13.55 -32.31 -9.28
CA TYR A 362 14.06 -32.94 -8.07
C TYR A 362 13.38 -34.31 -7.89
N GLU A 363 14.22 -35.35 -7.77
CA GLU A 363 13.83 -36.73 -7.57
C GLU A 363 12.79 -36.85 -6.45
N GLU A 364 11.75 -37.64 -6.72
CA GLU A 364 10.66 -37.99 -5.80
C GLU A 364 11.21 -38.43 -4.44
N SER A 365 11.21 -37.52 -3.46
CA SER A 365 11.27 -37.90 -2.05
C SER A 365 9.84 -38.16 -1.60
N GLU A 366 9.53 -39.43 -1.31
CA GLU A 366 8.29 -39.89 -0.67
C GLU A 366 8.04 -39.13 0.64
N SER A 367 7.31 -38.02 0.57
CA SER A 367 6.60 -37.46 1.72
C SER A 367 5.25 -36.92 1.25
N SER A 368 4.22 -37.35 1.95
CA SER A 368 2.83 -37.40 1.54
C SER A 368 2.12 -36.04 1.57
N LEU A 369 2.28 -35.23 0.53
CA LEU A 369 1.30 -34.25 0.05
C LEU A 369 1.57 -34.08 -1.46
N ASP A 370 0.68 -34.62 -2.29
CA ASP A 370 0.78 -34.49 -3.75
C ASP A 370 0.82 -32.99 -4.07
N PRO A 371 1.92 -32.44 -4.65
CA PRO A 371 2.00 -31.02 -4.92
C PRO A 371 0.89 -30.64 -5.87
N CYS A 372 0.00 -29.73 -5.48
CA CYS A 372 -1.07 -29.27 -6.35
C CYS A 372 -0.44 -28.68 -7.62
N HIS A 373 -0.55 -29.39 -8.75
CA HIS A 373 0.00 -28.98 -10.04
C HIS A 373 -0.81 -27.79 -10.58
N VAL A 374 -0.54 -26.59 -10.07
CA VAL A 374 -1.17 -25.35 -10.52
C VAL A 374 -0.42 -24.84 -11.74
N ASN A 375 -1.18 -24.55 -12.79
CA ASN A 375 -0.63 -23.99 -14.02
C ASN A 375 -0.44 -22.48 -13.87
N ILE A 376 0.75 -21.99 -14.14
CA ILE A 376 1.12 -20.58 -13.97
C ILE A 376 1.54 -20.00 -15.30
N VAL A 377 1.14 -18.75 -15.55
CA VAL A 377 1.67 -17.94 -16.65
C VAL A 377 1.99 -16.53 -16.16
N ASN A 378 3.19 -16.07 -16.50
CA ASN A 378 3.58 -14.67 -16.39
C ASN A 378 3.18 -13.98 -17.69
N PHE A 379 2.16 -13.15 -17.65
CA PHE A 379 1.52 -12.62 -18.84
C PHE A 379 1.76 -11.13 -18.98
N VAL A 380 2.40 -10.73 -20.09
CA VAL A 380 2.70 -9.34 -20.41
C VAL A 380 1.71 -8.87 -21.47
N THR A 381 0.95 -7.83 -21.17
CA THR A 381 -0.14 -7.33 -22.04
C THR A 381 -0.30 -5.83 -21.89
N THR A 382 -0.98 -5.18 -22.84
CA THR A 382 -1.41 -3.78 -22.65
C THR A 382 -2.74 -3.68 -21.93
N GLU A 383 -3.03 -2.54 -21.29
CA GLU A 383 -4.31 -2.32 -20.59
C GLU A 383 -5.52 -2.54 -21.52
N SER A 384 -5.42 -2.03 -22.76
CA SER A 384 -6.48 -2.14 -23.78
C SER A 384 -6.73 -3.56 -24.28
N ASN A 385 -5.75 -4.47 -24.18
CA ASN A 385 -5.84 -5.83 -24.71
C ASN A 385 -5.93 -6.90 -23.62
N ALA A 386 -5.66 -6.57 -22.35
CA ALA A 386 -5.55 -7.53 -21.25
C ALA A 386 -6.67 -8.55 -21.21
N LEU A 387 -7.93 -8.11 -21.26
CA LEU A 387 -9.08 -9.01 -21.23
C LEU A 387 -9.14 -9.96 -22.43
N LYS A 388 -8.90 -9.43 -23.64
CA LYS A 388 -8.95 -10.20 -24.89
C LYS A 388 -7.84 -11.25 -24.90
N ASP A 389 -6.67 -10.86 -24.46
CA ASP A 389 -5.48 -11.69 -24.49
C ASP A 389 -5.52 -12.78 -23.42
N ILE A 390 -6.02 -12.46 -22.21
CA ILE A 390 -6.30 -13.46 -21.16
C ILE A 390 -7.34 -14.47 -21.64
N ARG A 391 -8.44 -14.00 -22.26
CA ARG A 391 -9.44 -14.92 -22.85
C ARG A 391 -8.80 -15.86 -23.85
N SER A 392 -7.99 -15.32 -24.78
CA SER A 392 -7.30 -16.14 -25.77
C SER A 392 -6.31 -17.14 -25.15
N LYS A 393 -5.70 -16.82 -24.00
CA LYS A 393 -4.81 -17.74 -23.28
C LYS A 393 -5.55 -18.86 -22.56
N LEU A 394 -6.76 -18.58 -22.09
CA LEU A 394 -7.62 -19.56 -21.43
C LEU A 394 -8.39 -20.41 -22.44
N ASP A 395 -8.72 -19.85 -23.61
CA ASP A 395 -9.38 -20.52 -24.73
C ASP A 395 -8.48 -21.65 -25.25
N GLY A 396 -8.88 -22.90 -24.95
CA GLY A 396 -8.11 -24.11 -25.27
C GLY A 396 -7.31 -24.68 -24.11
N PHE A 397 -7.10 -23.91 -23.03
CA PHE A 397 -6.47 -24.38 -21.79
C PHE A 397 -7.51 -24.88 -20.77
N LEU A 398 -8.69 -24.24 -20.73
CA LEU A 398 -9.83 -24.70 -19.95
C LEU A 398 -10.78 -25.51 -20.82
N PRO A 399 -10.76 -26.86 -20.77
CA PRO A 399 -11.77 -27.64 -21.47
C PRO A 399 -13.14 -27.31 -20.88
N GLN A 400 -14.09 -26.90 -21.73
CA GLN A 400 -15.48 -26.74 -21.32
C GLN A 400 -16.02 -28.13 -20.96
N ARG A 401 -16.37 -28.32 -19.68
CA ARG A 401 -16.86 -29.61 -19.16
C ARG A 401 -18.20 -29.36 -18.49
N ASP A 402 -19.22 -30.11 -18.90
CA ASP A 402 -20.59 -29.94 -18.39
C ASP A 402 -20.71 -30.19 -16.87
N TRP A 403 -19.78 -30.95 -16.29
CA TRP A 403 -19.73 -31.26 -14.86
C TRP A 403 -18.98 -30.22 -14.01
N ALA A 404 -18.35 -29.22 -14.63
CA ALA A 404 -17.51 -28.24 -13.94
C ALA A 404 -18.02 -26.82 -14.13
N THR A 405 -17.81 -25.98 -13.12
CA THR A 405 -17.96 -24.53 -13.25
C THR A 405 -16.60 -23.86 -13.09
N VAL A 406 -16.29 -22.94 -14.01
CA VAL A 406 -15.11 -22.09 -13.89
C VAL A 406 -15.48 -20.85 -13.09
N LEU A 407 -14.71 -20.59 -12.05
CA LEU A 407 -14.82 -19.40 -11.21
C LEU A 407 -13.49 -18.65 -11.19
N TYR A 408 -13.58 -17.33 -11.11
CA TYR A 408 -12.44 -16.43 -11.15
C TYR A 408 -12.35 -15.61 -9.87
N HIS A 409 -11.13 -15.40 -9.39
CA HIS A 409 -10.82 -14.46 -8.32
C HIS A 409 -9.73 -13.51 -8.82
N GLY A 410 -10.05 -12.21 -8.83
CA GLY A 410 -9.08 -11.16 -9.14
C GLY A 410 -8.41 -10.68 -7.86
N THR A 411 -7.08 -10.63 -7.84
CA THR A 411 -6.29 -10.19 -6.70
C THR A 411 -4.96 -9.58 -7.16
N ASP A 412 -4.03 -9.38 -6.24
CA ASP A 412 -2.66 -8.96 -6.53
C ASP A 412 -1.67 -10.14 -6.51
N HIS A 413 -0.44 -9.92 -7.01
CA HIS A 413 0.60 -10.95 -7.09
C HIS A 413 0.92 -11.58 -5.73
N HIS A 414 1.10 -10.77 -4.69
CA HIS A 414 1.42 -11.22 -3.33
C HIS A 414 0.30 -12.08 -2.75
N SER A 415 -0.94 -11.60 -2.84
CA SER A 415 -2.11 -12.38 -2.40
C SER A 415 -2.26 -13.70 -3.18
N ALA A 416 -1.98 -13.72 -4.49
CA ALA A 416 -2.04 -14.94 -5.28
C ALA A 416 -0.96 -15.97 -4.88
N VAL A 417 0.24 -15.49 -4.54
CA VAL A 417 1.33 -16.32 -3.99
C VAL A 417 0.96 -16.88 -2.62
N ASP A 418 0.40 -16.06 -1.74
CA ASP A 418 -0.05 -16.48 -0.41
C ASP A 418 -1.12 -17.57 -0.52
N ILE A 419 -2.13 -17.39 -1.38
CA ILE A 419 -3.16 -18.39 -1.65
C ILE A 419 -2.57 -19.69 -2.20
N LEU A 420 -1.61 -19.60 -3.13
CA LEU A 420 -0.97 -20.79 -3.71
C LEU A 420 -0.26 -21.65 -2.68
N PHE A 421 0.44 -21.03 -1.72
CA PHE A 421 1.30 -21.76 -0.77
C PHE A 421 0.67 -22.02 0.60
N ARG A 422 -0.32 -21.21 1.00
CA ARG A 422 -0.90 -21.26 2.35
C ARG A 422 -2.41 -21.48 2.33
N GLY A 423 -3.02 -21.55 1.15
CA GLY A 423 -4.43 -21.79 1.00
C GLY A 423 -5.29 -20.53 1.18
N ILE A 424 -6.60 -20.72 1.18
CA ILE A 424 -7.56 -19.61 1.28
C ILE A 424 -7.82 -19.27 2.76
N ASP A 425 -7.19 -18.20 3.28
CA ASP A 425 -7.52 -17.65 4.61
C ASP A 425 -8.65 -16.61 4.53
N LEU A 426 -9.85 -16.98 4.98
CA LEU A 426 -11.02 -16.09 4.94
C LEU A 426 -10.84 -14.81 5.77
N ARG A 427 -9.99 -14.81 6.81
CA ARG A 427 -9.78 -13.67 7.73
C ARG A 427 -9.05 -12.50 7.07
N THR A 428 -8.43 -12.75 5.91
CA THR A 428 -7.82 -11.72 5.06
C THR A 428 -8.86 -10.97 4.22
N GLY A 429 -10.11 -11.45 4.20
CA GLY A 429 -11.20 -10.86 3.46
C GLY A 429 -11.45 -9.40 3.81
N ARG A 430 -11.83 -8.60 2.82
CA ARG A 430 -12.08 -7.16 3.02
C ARG A 430 -13.35 -6.93 3.86
N GLN A 431 -13.35 -5.82 4.59
CA GLN A 431 -14.52 -5.37 5.38
C GLN A 431 -15.64 -4.87 4.46
N ASN A 432 -16.87 -4.83 4.97
CA ASN A 432 -18.01 -4.19 4.31
C ASN A 432 -18.26 -4.66 2.86
N ARG A 433 -18.23 -5.97 2.63
CA ARG A 433 -18.60 -6.57 1.33
C ARG A 433 -20.04 -7.06 1.36
N ASP A 434 -20.56 -7.54 0.24
CA ASP A 434 -22.00 -7.86 0.11
C ASP A 434 -22.44 -8.99 1.04
N PHE A 435 -21.59 -10.00 1.22
CA PHE A 435 -21.91 -11.26 1.89
C PHE A 435 -20.98 -11.60 3.06
N SER A 436 -19.99 -10.74 3.34
CA SER A 436 -19.06 -10.89 4.45
C SER A 436 -18.47 -9.54 4.86
N CYS A 437 -17.87 -9.50 6.04
CA CYS A 437 -17.20 -8.31 6.56
C CYS A 437 -15.95 -8.79 7.32
N GLY A 438 -14.81 -8.84 6.62
CA GLY A 438 -13.56 -9.30 7.23
C GLY A 438 -13.32 -10.81 7.21
N SER A 439 -14.22 -11.58 6.59
CA SER A 439 -14.24 -13.05 6.73
C SER A 439 -14.91 -13.71 5.52
N GLY A 440 -14.28 -13.64 4.35
CA GLY A 440 -14.85 -14.23 3.15
C GLY A 440 -13.98 -14.12 1.90
N PHE A 441 -14.15 -15.08 0.99
CA PHE A 441 -13.42 -15.18 -0.27
C PHE A 441 -14.38 -15.12 -1.46
N TYR A 442 -14.19 -14.12 -2.34
CA TYR A 442 -15.13 -13.79 -3.41
C TYR A 442 -14.70 -14.33 -4.76
N LEU A 443 -15.65 -14.93 -5.46
CA LEU A 443 -15.51 -15.56 -6.76
C LEU A 443 -16.60 -15.04 -7.71
N THR A 444 -16.29 -14.97 -9.00
CA THR A 444 -17.25 -14.61 -10.06
C THR A 444 -17.18 -15.62 -11.21
N LYS A 445 -18.28 -15.75 -11.96
CA LYS A 445 -18.32 -16.49 -13.24
C LYS A 445 -17.83 -15.63 -14.40
N ASN A 446 -17.71 -14.31 -14.20
CA ASN A 446 -17.35 -13.36 -15.24
C ASN A 446 -15.88 -12.98 -15.12
N LEU A 447 -15.06 -13.47 -16.06
CA LEU A 447 -13.64 -13.12 -16.15
C LEU A 447 -13.40 -11.61 -16.23
N ASP A 448 -14.27 -10.86 -16.93
CA ASP A 448 -14.16 -9.41 -17.05
C ASP A 448 -14.26 -8.72 -15.68
N GLU A 449 -15.13 -9.20 -14.81
CA GLU A 449 -15.25 -8.66 -13.45
C GLU A 449 -14.01 -8.95 -12.60
N ALA A 450 -13.43 -10.15 -12.72
CA ALA A 450 -12.20 -10.50 -12.00
C ALA A 450 -10.99 -9.67 -12.49
N VAL A 451 -10.83 -9.53 -13.82
CA VAL A 451 -9.77 -8.71 -14.42
C VAL A 451 -9.93 -7.25 -14.04
N ASN A 452 -11.14 -6.70 -14.17
CA ASN A 452 -11.41 -5.32 -13.78
C ASN A 452 -11.16 -5.10 -12.27
N TRP A 453 -11.51 -6.08 -11.42
CA TRP A 453 -11.22 -5.99 -9.99
C TRP A 453 -9.71 -5.92 -9.70
N ALA A 454 -8.94 -6.84 -10.25
CA ALA A 454 -7.49 -6.88 -10.05
C ALA A 454 -6.83 -5.59 -10.58
N SER A 455 -7.08 -5.23 -11.84
CA SER A 455 -6.41 -4.10 -12.51
C SER A 455 -6.75 -2.72 -11.92
N THR A 456 -7.86 -2.59 -11.19
CA THR A 456 -8.22 -1.32 -10.53
C THR A 456 -7.70 -1.24 -9.10
N THR A 457 -7.52 -2.36 -8.41
CA THR A 457 -7.15 -2.37 -6.99
C THR A 457 -5.65 -2.50 -6.74
N THR A 458 -4.86 -2.90 -7.73
CA THR A 458 -3.41 -3.07 -7.58
C THR A 458 -2.63 -2.70 -8.84
N ALA A 459 -1.36 -2.33 -8.66
CA ALA A 459 -0.38 -2.20 -9.75
C ALA A 459 0.11 -3.54 -10.31
N LYS A 460 -0.01 -4.64 -9.54
CA LYS A 460 0.46 -5.98 -9.90
C LYS A 460 -0.71 -6.97 -9.87
N PRO A 461 -1.60 -6.95 -10.88
CA PRO A 461 -2.80 -7.78 -10.88
C PRO A 461 -2.51 -9.26 -11.14
N ALA A 462 -3.29 -10.13 -10.51
CA ALA A 462 -3.28 -11.57 -10.72
C ALA A 462 -4.71 -12.13 -10.77
N ILE A 463 -4.91 -13.16 -11.59
CA ILE A 463 -6.19 -13.85 -11.75
C ILE A 463 -6.02 -15.31 -11.38
N LEU A 464 -6.76 -15.76 -10.37
CA LEU A 464 -6.86 -17.17 -10.00
C LEU A 464 -8.08 -17.75 -10.71
N VAL A 465 -7.89 -18.93 -11.29
CA VAL A 465 -8.92 -19.67 -12.01
C VAL A 465 -9.16 -20.99 -11.30
N PHE A 466 -10.39 -21.17 -10.84
CA PHE A 466 -10.85 -22.38 -10.17
C PHE A 466 -11.72 -23.19 -11.13
N GLN A 467 -11.41 -24.47 -11.29
CA GLN A 467 -12.23 -25.41 -12.04
C GLN A 467 -12.94 -26.34 -11.05
N VAL A 468 -14.19 -26.02 -10.73
CA VAL A 468 -14.90 -26.63 -9.61
C VAL A 468 -15.84 -27.73 -10.10
N ASN A 469 -15.65 -28.95 -9.59
CA ASN A 469 -16.54 -30.08 -9.88
C ASN A 469 -17.88 -29.92 -9.16
N HIS A 470 -18.98 -30.10 -9.88
CA HIS A 470 -20.31 -30.03 -9.29
C HIS A 470 -20.53 -31.10 -8.23
N GLU A 471 -20.23 -32.35 -8.52
CA GLU A 471 -20.54 -33.48 -7.62
C GLU A 471 -19.64 -33.51 -6.40
N GLU A 472 -18.35 -33.27 -6.59
CA GLU A 472 -17.36 -33.38 -5.52
C GLU A 472 -17.36 -32.13 -4.61
N ASN A 473 -17.48 -30.94 -5.19
CA ASN A 473 -17.26 -29.69 -4.46
C ASN A 473 -18.53 -28.88 -4.20
N LEU A 474 -19.44 -28.72 -5.18
CA LEU A 474 -20.57 -27.80 -5.03
C LEU A 474 -21.85 -28.46 -4.48
N ASN A 475 -22.16 -29.69 -4.88
CA ASN A 475 -23.42 -30.36 -4.53
C ASN A 475 -23.49 -30.73 -3.04
N ASN A 476 -22.34 -30.95 -2.40
CA ASN A 476 -22.25 -31.26 -0.98
C ASN A 476 -22.16 -30.01 -0.09
N ALA A 477 -21.92 -28.83 -0.68
CA ALA A 477 -21.81 -27.58 0.05
C ALA A 477 -23.18 -27.08 0.53
N LYS A 478 -23.26 -26.63 1.77
CA LYS A 478 -24.43 -25.92 2.29
C LYS A 478 -24.46 -24.52 1.68
N ARG A 479 -25.22 -24.37 0.61
CA ARG A 479 -25.33 -23.12 -0.15
C ARG A 479 -26.53 -22.29 0.26
N LEU A 480 -26.31 -21.00 0.46
CA LEU A 480 -27.36 -19.99 0.52
C LEU A 480 -27.42 -19.27 -0.84
N ASP A 481 -28.47 -19.55 -1.62
CA ASP A 481 -28.73 -18.91 -2.92
C ASP A 481 -29.71 -17.72 -2.75
N LEU A 482 -29.23 -16.52 -3.06
CA LEU A 482 -29.96 -15.26 -2.92
C LEU A 482 -30.46 -14.71 -4.27
N ASN A 483 -30.32 -15.43 -5.39
CA ASN A 483 -30.69 -14.93 -6.71
C ASN A 483 -32.19 -14.60 -6.84
N ASN A 484 -33.04 -15.28 -6.07
CA ASN A 484 -34.50 -15.09 -6.09
C ASN A 484 -35.09 -14.68 -4.72
N GLU A 485 -34.25 -14.37 -3.71
CA GLU A 485 -34.67 -13.99 -2.35
C GLU A 485 -34.35 -12.51 -2.07
N VAL A 486 -35.01 -11.59 -2.78
CA VAL A 486 -34.66 -10.14 -2.78
C VAL A 486 -34.67 -9.51 -1.40
N GLU A 487 -35.67 -9.81 -0.57
CA GLU A 487 -35.78 -9.24 0.79
C GLU A 487 -34.64 -9.72 1.70
N LYS A 488 -34.28 -11.00 1.61
CA LYS A 488 -33.20 -11.59 2.40
C LYS A 488 -31.84 -11.13 1.89
N TRP A 489 -31.67 -11.04 0.57
CA TRP A 489 -30.51 -10.42 -0.05
C TRP A 489 -30.32 -9.00 0.48
N TYR A 490 -31.38 -8.20 0.52
CA TYR A 490 -31.33 -6.82 1.01
C TYR A 490 -30.96 -6.75 2.51
N GLU A 491 -31.53 -7.62 3.35
CA GLU A 491 -31.18 -7.72 4.77
C GLU A 491 -29.69 -8.06 4.98
N ILE A 492 -29.19 -9.06 4.25
CA ILE A 492 -27.81 -9.54 4.35
C ILE A 492 -26.83 -8.46 3.88
N VAL A 493 -27.04 -7.92 2.67
CA VAL A 493 -26.16 -6.90 2.07
C VAL A 493 -26.13 -5.64 2.90
N THR A 494 -27.28 -5.15 3.35
CA THR A 494 -27.34 -3.94 4.19
C THR A 494 -26.59 -4.15 5.52
N SER A 495 -26.71 -5.33 6.14
CA SER A 495 -25.99 -5.62 7.38
C SER A 495 -24.48 -5.65 7.16
N PHE A 496 -23.98 -6.40 6.16
CA PHE A 496 -22.54 -6.51 5.94
C PHE A 496 -21.93 -5.21 5.45
N ARG A 497 -22.56 -4.51 4.50
CA ARG A 497 -22.09 -3.20 3.97
C ARG A 497 -22.01 -2.11 5.03
N SER A 498 -22.84 -2.17 6.08
CA SER A 498 -22.81 -1.19 7.17
C SER A 498 -21.62 -1.35 8.14
N GLY A 499 -20.89 -2.47 8.07
CA GLY A 499 -19.91 -2.89 9.09
C GLY A 499 -20.54 -3.26 10.43
N ARG A 500 -21.86 -3.06 10.61
CA ARG A 500 -22.62 -3.46 11.79
C ARG A 500 -23.13 -4.87 11.56
N ARG A 501 -22.22 -5.84 11.70
CA ARG A 501 -22.58 -7.26 11.70
C ARG A 501 -23.54 -7.52 12.85
N THR A 502 -24.83 -7.69 12.55
CA THR A 502 -25.81 -8.01 13.61
C THR A 502 -25.64 -9.47 14.00
N ALA A 503 -25.80 -9.80 15.28
CA ALA A 503 -25.76 -11.18 15.74
C ALA A 503 -26.83 -12.05 15.03
N LYS A 504 -27.93 -11.44 14.60
CA LYS A 504 -29.00 -12.07 13.84
C LYS A 504 -28.50 -12.49 12.44
N THR A 505 -27.96 -11.56 11.66
CA THR A 505 -27.47 -11.83 10.30
C THR A 505 -26.32 -12.84 10.33
N TRP A 506 -25.40 -12.74 11.30
CA TRP A 506 -24.32 -13.71 11.41
C TRP A 506 -24.84 -15.12 11.69
N LYS A 507 -25.72 -15.28 12.67
CA LYS A 507 -26.34 -16.60 12.96
C LYS A 507 -27.12 -17.15 11.78
N SER A 508 -27.74 -16.29 10.97
CA SER A 508 -28.49 -16.73 9.79
C SER A 508 -27.60 -17.21 8.65
N VAL A 509 -26.33 -16.78 8.59
CA VAL A 509 -25.41 -17.20 7.52
C VAL A 509 -24.38 -18.24 7.96
N SER A 510 -24.06 -18.34 9.26
CA SER A 510 -23.01 -19.23 9.78
C SER A 510 -23.30 -20.73 9.61
N ALA A 511 -24.51 -21.09 9.19
CA ALA A 511 -24.88 -22.48 8.91
C ALA A 511 -24.51 -22.93 7.49
N TYR A 512 -24.05 -22.02 6.65
CA TYR A 512 -23.73 -22.24 5.24
C TYR A 512 -22.22 -22.21 5.00
N ASP A 513 -21.80 -22.95 3.98
CA ASP A 513 -20.41 -22.98 3.52
C ASP A 513 -20.11 -21.82 2.57
N LEU A 514 -21.12 -21.45 1.77
CA LEU A 514 -21.04 -20.36 0.80
C LEU A 514 -22.37 -19.64 0.64
N ILE A 515 -22.28 -18.37 0.25
CA ILE A 515 -23.40 -17.53 -0.16
C ILE A 515 -23.19 -17.14 -1.62
N GLU A 516 -24.24 -17.18 -2.42
CA GLU A 516 -24.19 -16.65 -3.77
C GLU A 516 -25.44 -15.87 -4.14
N GLY A 517 -25.27 -14.97 -5.09
CA GLY A 517 -26.34 -14.08 -5.53
C GLY A 517 -25.81 -12.91 -6.36
N PRO A 518 -26.67 -11.95 -6.66
CA PRO A 518 -26.28 -10.76 -7.40
C PRO A 518 -25.37 -9.85 -6.57
N GLN A 519 -24.52 -9.09 -7.27
CA GLN A 519 -23.74 -7.99 -6.73
C GLN A 519 -24.63 -6.83 -6.31
N ALA A 520 -24.23 -6.09 -5.28
CA ALA A 520 -24.92 -4.86 -4.90
C ALA A 520 -24.52 -3.69 -5.80
N THR A 521 -25.50 -2.85 -6.12
CA THR A 521 -25.31 -1.52 -6.71
C THR A 521 -26.13 -0.49 -5.93
N LEU A 522 -25.71 0.77 -5.99
CA LEU A 522 -26.39 1.87 -5.32
C LEU A 522 -27.39 2.53 -6.26
N ARG A 523 -28.59 2.81 -5.73
CA ARG A 523 -29.52 3.74 -6.39
C ARG A 523 -29.75 4.94 -5.49
N TYR A 524 -29.55 6.13 -6.03
CA TYR A 524 -30.06 7.35 -5.42
C TYR A 524 -31.57 7.43 -5.66
N ASP A 525 -32.32 7.53 -4.58
CA ASP A 525 -33.72 7.94 -4.66
C ASP A 525 -33.75 9.48 -4.57
N GLU A 526 -34.18 10.16 -5.63
CA GLU A 526 -34.32 11.62 -5.60
C GLU A 526 -35.35 12.10 -4.55
N ALA A 527 -36.24 11.20 -4.12
CA ALA A 527 -37.28 11.50 -3.12
C ALA A 527 -36.87 11.20 -1.67
N SER A 528 -35.80 10.44 -1.43
CA SER A 528 -35.31 10.13 -0.09
C SER A 528 -33.77 10.11 -0.03
N PRO A 529 -33.12 10.80 0.92
CA PRO A 529 -31.66 10.81 1.04
C PRO A 529 -31.08 9.47 1.53
N GLU A 530 -31.86 8.38 1.52
CA GLU A 530 -31.42 7.06 1.94
C GLU A 530 -30.74 6.32 0.79
N LEU A 531 -29.48 5.94 1.00
CA LEU A 531 -28.74 5.07 0.09
C LEU A 531 -29.35 3.66 0.15
N LEU A 532 -30.00 3.24 -0.95
CA LEU A 532 -30.61 1.92 -1.03
C LEU A 532 -29.78 1.00 -1.92
N TRP A 533 -29.37 -0.13 -1.34
CA TRP A 533 -28.74 -1.23 -2.08
C TRP A 533 -29.77 -1.95 -2.96
N LYS A 534 -29.39 -2.22 -4.20
CA LYS A 534 -30.18 -3.03 -5.13
C LYS A 534 -29.34 -4.14 -5.77
N PRO A 535 -29.97 -5.29 -6.10
CA PRO A 535 -29.33 -6.28 -6.95
C PRO A 535 -28.94 -5.68 -8.30
N LYS A 536 -27.66 -5.79 -8.67
CA LYS A 536 -27.15 -5.43 -10.00
C LYS A 536 -27.65 -6.47 -11.00
N PRO A 537 -28.40 -6.07 -12.05
CA PRO A 537 -28.96 -7.01 -13.02
C PRO A 537 -27.88 -7.86 -13.68
N SER A 538 -28.17 -9.16 -13.87
CA SER A 538 -27.29 -10.12 -14.55
C SER A 538 -25.88 -10.26 -13.96
N SER A 539 -25.67 -9.81 -12.73
CA SER A 539 -24.42 -9.99 -12.00
C SER A 539 -24.46 -11.28 -11.18
N TYR A 540 -23.29 -11.81 -10.87
CA TYR A 540 -23.13 -12.99 -10.04
C TYR A 540 -21.89 -12.86 -9.18
N GLN A 541 -22.01 -13.22 -7.92
CA GLN A 541 -20.86 -13.46 -7.05
C GLN A 541 -21.14 -14.66 -6.15
N MET A 542 -20.06 -15.34 -5.78
CA MET A 542 -20.03 -16.39 -4.77
C MET A 542 -19.04 -15.97 -3.68
N CYS A 543 -19.43 -16.12 -2.42
CA CYS A 543 -18.62 -15.81 -1.25
C CYS A 543 -18.48 -17.07 -0.41
N LEU A 544 -17.27 -17.60 -0.28
CA LEU A 544 -16.95 -18.65 0.69
C LEU A 544 -16.93 -18.02 2.09
N ILE A 545 -17.56 -18.67 3.06
CA ILE A 545 -17.72 -18.15 4.44
C ILE A 545 -17.40 -19.19 5.53
N SER A 546 -17.01 -20.40 5.13
CA SER A 546 -16.61 -21.51 6.00
C SER A 546 -15.15 -21.88 5.74
N ASP A 547 -14.32 -21.85 6.78
CA ASP A 547 -12.89 -22.17 6.68
C ASP A 547 -12.69 -23.63 6.22
N ASP A 548 -13.44 -24.57 6.78
CA ASP A 548 -13.41 -25.99 6.39
C ASP A 548 -13.71 -26.17 4.89
N PHE A 549 -14.68 -25.41 4.37
CA PHE A 549 -15.01 -25.47 2.96
C PHE A 549 -13.93 -24.81 2.09
N ALA A 550 -13.36 -23.68 2.54
CA ALA A 550 -12.28 -22.99 1.83
C ALA A 550 -11.04 -23.89 1.65
N GLU A 551 -10.65 -24.66 2.68
CA GLU A 551 -9.56 -25.64 2.63
C GLU A 551 -9.83 -26.77 1.62
N THR A 552 -11.08 -27.20 1.46
CA THR A 552 -11.41 -28.18 0.41
C THR A 552 -11.49 -27.53 -0.98
N PHE A 553 -11.92 -26.26 -1.04
CA PHE A 553 -12.15 -25.52 -2.27
C PHE A 553 -10.83 -25.14 -2.95
N GLU A 554 -9.77 -24.83 -2.19
CA GLU A 554 -8.47 -24.44 -2.75
C GLU A 554 -7.88 -25.50 -3.69
N LYS A 555 -8.19 -26.78 -3.47
CA LYS A 555 -7.78 -27.91 -4.33
C LYS A 555 -8.35 -27.84 -5.74
N THR A 556 -9.34 -26.96 -5.96
CA THR A 556 -9.92 -26.69 -7.29
C THR A 556 -9.18 -25.61 -8.05
N LEU A 557 -8.15 -24.99 -7.46
CA LEU A 557 -7.29 -24.00 -8.11
C LEU A 557 -6.57 -24.66 -9.29
N HIS A 558 -6.95 -24.27 -10.50
CA HIS A 558 -6.45 -24.84 -11.74
C HIS A 558 -5.26 -24.06 -12.28
N SER A 559 -5.36 -22.72 -12.26
CA SER A 559 -4.34 -21.87 -12.84
C SER A 559 -4.27 -20.47 -12.24
N ILE A 560 -3.09 -19.87 -12.31
CA ILE A 560 -2.82 -18.48 -11.91
C ILE A 560 -2.22 -17.74 -13.10
N ILE A 561 -2.76 -16.56 -13.38
CA ILE A 561 -2.25 -15.64 -14.38
C ILE A 561 -1.71 -14.42 -13.63
N PHE A 562 -0.39 -14.27 -13.59
CA PHE A 562 0.24 -13.05 -13.11
C PHE A 562 0.34 -12.05 -14.26
N LEU A 563 -0.22 -10.86 -14.09
CA LEU A 563 -0.27 -9.85 -15.15
C LEU A 563 0.78 -8.77 -14.92
N GLU A 564 1.45 -8.40 -16.00
CA GLU A 564 2.15 -7.13 -16.13
C GLU A 564 1.43 -6.33 -17.22
N VAL A 565 0.83 -5.21 -16.83
CA VAL A 565 0.05 -4.35 -17.73
C VAL A 565 0.91 -3.18 -18.19
N SER A 566 1.32 -3.21 -19.47
CA SER A 566 2.18 -2.23 -20.12
C SER A 566 1.44 -1.13 -20.88
#